data_AF-A0A1M4MY40-F1
#
_entry.id   AF-A0A1M4MY40-F1
#
_cell.length_a   1.000
_cell.length_b   1.000
_cell.length_c   1.000
_cell.angle_alpha   90.00
_cell.angle_beta   90.00
_cell.angle_gamma   90.00
#
_symmetry.space_group_name_H-M   'P 1'
#
loop_
_entity.id
_entity.type
_entity.pdbx_description
1 polymer ?
#
loop_
_entity_poly.entity_id
_entity_poly.type
_entity_poly.pdbx_seq_one_letter_code
_entity_poly.pdbx_strand_id
1 'polypeptide(L)'
;MTDAKNIFEQMMAQSLEMAKAINPALENFSPKDFEAMWPTVPRDMMELAFGKTMNPEGLDSKTRLLLTLAGLTCQGAVAEPQIRLTVRHALEAGATKQEIAEAIGQMAMFAGIPAMSKAASIAQEVMAETKDEPK
;
A
#
# COMPACT_ATOMS: atom_id res chain seq x y z
N MET A 1 27.94 -2.34 -26.35
CA MET A 1 26.87 -2.67 -25.38
C MET A 1 26.03 -1.42 -25.23
N THR A 2 24.80 -1.45 -25.73
CA THR A 2 23.89 -0.30 -25.77
C THR A 2 23.42 0.01 -24.36
N ASP A 3 23.62 1.24 -23.92
CA ASP A 3 23.48 1.66 -22.53
C ASP A 3 21.99 1.77 -22.16
N ALA A 4 21.42 0.69 -21.61
CA ALA A 4 19.99 0.56 -21.33
C ALA A 4 19.45 1.64 -20.36
N LYS A 5 20.31 2.23 -19.53
CA LYS A 5 19.96 3.39 -18.68
C LYS A 5 19.54 4.61 -19.50
N ASN A 6 20.20 4.84 -20.63
CA ASN A 6 19.98 6.00 -21.49
C ASN A 6 18.64 5.90 -22.25
N ILE A 7 18.22 4.68 -22.60
CA ILE A 7 16.94 4.42 -23.29
C ILE A 7 15.75 4.62 -22.34
N PHE A 8 15.88 4.17 -21.09
CA PHE A 8 14.81 4.34 -20.10
C PHE A 8 14.61 5.81 -19.73
N GLU A 9 15.69 6.57 -19.53
CA GLU A 9 15.64 8.01 -19.27
C GLU A 9 15.00 8.78 -20.44
N GLN A 10 15.34 8.41 -21.68
CA GLN A 10 14.73 9.00 -22.88
C GLN A 10 13.24 8.66 -23.00
N MET A 11 12.86 7.40 -22.75
CA MET A 11 11.44 7.01 -22.74
C MET A 11 10.64 7.74 -21.68
N MET A 12 11.20 7.94 -20.49
CA MET A 12 10.55 8.68 -19.41
C MET A 12 10.43 10.18 -19.71
N ALA A 13 11.48 10.79 -20.29
CA ALA A 13 11.41 12.18 -20.73
C ALA A 13 10.34 12.37 -21.82
N GLN A 14 10.27 11.44 -22.77
CA GLN A 14 9.30 11.47 -23.86
C GLN A 14 7.86 11.20 -23.37
N SER A 15 7.68 10.30 -22.39
CA SER A 15 6.36 10.03 -21.82
C SER A 15 5.82 11.21 -21.02
N LEU A 16 6.68 11.94 -20.29
CA LEU A 16 6.31 13.16 -19.60
C LEU A 16 5.95 14.29 -20.57
N GLU A 17 6.74 14.48 -21.64
CA GLU A 17 6.40 15.44 -22.71
C GLU A 17 5.07 15.10 -23.39
N MET A 18 4.82 13.83 -23.69
CA MET A 18 3.55 13.37 -24.24
C MET A 18 2.39 13.59 -23.28
N ALA A 19 2.60 13.40 -21.97
CA ALA A 19 1.60 13.67 -20.94
C ALA A 19 1.24 15.16 -20.86
N LYS A 20 2.22 16.07 -20.97
CA LYS A 20 1.99 17.53 -21.02
C LYS A 20 1.12 17.95 -22.21
N ALA A 21 1.38 17.35 -23.39
CA ALA A 21 0.63 17.64 -24.60
C ALA A 21 -0.84 17.17 -24.53
N ILE A 22 -1.12 16.13 -23.73
CA ILE A 22 -2.47 15.59 -23.53
C ILE A 22 -3.25 16.38 -22.48
N ASN A 23 -2.62 16.71 -21.34
CA ASN A 23 -3.21 17.58 -20.32
C ASN A 23 -2.11 18.14 -19.40
N PRO A 24 -1.97 19.48 -19.28
CA PRO A 24 -0.99 20.11 -18.38
C PRO A 24 -1.11 19.66 -16.91
N ALA A 25 -2.30 19.21 -16.48
CA ALA A 25 -2.51 18.69 -15.13
C ALA A 25 -1.79 17.35 -14.87
N LEU A 26 -1.38 16.61 -15.91
CA LEU A 26 -0.64 15.36 -15.77
C LEU A 26 0.85 15.58 -15.47
N GLU A 27 1.37 16.79 -15.67
CA GLU A 27 2.77 17.15 -15.39
C GLU A 27 3.11 17.12 -13.90
N ASN A 28 2.11 17.44 -13.06
CA ASN A 28 2.22 17.43 -11.61
C ASN A 28 1.68 16.14 -10.98
N PHE A 29 1.41 15.11 -11.78
CA PHE A 29 0.84 13.87 -11.28
C PHE A 29 1.84 13.14 -10.38
N SER A 30 1.71 13.33 -9.08
CA SER A 30 2.62 12.77 -8.09
C SER A 30 2.20 11.35 -7.70
N PRO A 31 3.12 10.53 -7.16
CA PRO A 31 2.76 9.26 -6.52
C PRO A 31 1.68 9.44 -5.42
N LYS A 32 1.67 10.60 -4.75
CA LYS A 32 0.68 10.93 -3.73
C LYS A 32 -0.72 11.17 -4.33
N ASP A 33 -0.79 11.80 -5.50
CA ASP A 33 -2.05 11.97 -6.24
C ASP A 33 -2.57 10.63 -6.76
N PHE A 34 -1.66 9.75 -7.19
CA PHE A 34 -2.00 8.37 -7.57
C PHE A 34 -2.55 7.56 -6.38
N GLU A 35 -1.94 7.68 -5.21
CA GLU A 35 -2.46 7.08 -3.97
C GLU A 35 -3.83 7.66 -3.56
N ALA A 36 -4.05 8.96 -3.76
CA ALA A 36 -5.34 9.59 -3.47
C ALA A 36 -6.46 9.13 -4.41
N MET A 37 -6.15 8.72 -5.64
CA MET A 37 -7.11 8.13 -6.57
C MET A 37 -7.54 6.71 -6.17
N TRP A 38 -6.80 6.03 -5.31
CA TRP A 38 -7.16 4.71 -4.78
C TRP A 38 -7.80 4.88 -3.39
N PRO A 39 -9.13 5.10 -3.31
CA PRO A 39 -9.78 5.31 -2.03
C PRO A 39 -9.69 4.05 -1.17
N THR A 40 -9.67 4.26 0.14
CA THR A 40 -9.88 3.20 1.12
C THR A 40 -11.25 2.57 0.84
N VAL A 41 -11.26 1.28 0.56
CA VAL A 41 -12.49 0.52 0.34
C VAL A 41 -13.29 0.47 1.64
N PRO A 42 -14.62 0.70 1.64
CA PRO A 42 -15.44 0.59 2.84
C PRO A 42 -15.43 -0.81 3.43
N ARG A 43 -15.56 -0.92 4.76
CA ARG A 43 -15.60 -2.20 5.49
C ARG A 43 -16.56 -3.22 4.88
N ASP A 44 -17.79 -2.83 4.59
CA ASP A 44 -18.80 -3.77 4.09
C ASP A 44 -18.43 -4.37 2.73
N MET A 45 -17.77 -3.58 1.87
CA MET A 45 -17.27 -4.06 0.59
C MET A 45 -16.06 -4.99 0.78
N MET A 46 -15.19 -4.71 1.75
CA MET A 46 -14.11 -5.62 2.12
C MET A 46 -14.63 -6.94 2.69
N GLU A 47 -15.66 -6.92 3.54
CA GLU A 47 -16.29 -8.15 4.05
C GLU A 47 -17.00 -8.95 2.95
N LEU A 48 -17.60 -8.27 1.97
CA LEU A 48 -18.18 -8.94 0.81
C LEU A 48 -17.11 -9.63 -0.06
N ALA A 49 -16.01 -8.94 -0.36
CA ALA A 49 -14.97 -9.43 -1.28
C ALA A 49 -13.99 -10.40 -0.61
N PHE A 50 -13.64 -10.15 0.65
CA PHE A 50 -12.57 -10.85 1.37
C PHE A 50 -13.02 -11.41 2.72
N GLY A 51 -14.24 -11.11 3.17
CA GLY A 51 -14.73 -11.55 4.47
C GLY A 51 -15.48 -12.87 4.42
N LYS A 52 -16.26 -13.07 5.46
CA LYS A 52 -17.03 -14.29 5.67
C LYS A 52 -18.34 -14.35 4.87
N THR A 53 -18.72 -13.26 4.19
CA THR A 53 -20.00 -13.18 3.46
C THR A 53 -20.12 -14.26 2.38
N MET A 54 -19.04 -14.57 1.66
CA MET A 54 -19.01 -15.62 0.65
C MET A 54 -18.55 -16.99 1.18
N ASN A 55 -17.78 -17.00 2.27
CA ASN A 55 -17.34 -18.22 2.95
C ASN A 55 -17.38 -18.03 4.48
N PRO A 56 -18.51 -18.39 5.12
CA PRO A 56 -18.73 -18.15 6.56
C PRO A 56 -17.67 -18.77 7.48
N GLU A 57 -17.11 -19.91 7.07
CA GLU A 57 -16.06 -20.64 7.79
C GLU A 57 -14.64 -20.13 7.47
N GLY A 58 -14.52 -19.13 6.61
CA GLY A 58 -13.24 -18.56 6.18
C GLY A 58 -12.65 -17.54 7.15
N LEU A 59 -11.51 -16.96 6.77
CA LEU A 59 -10.93 -15.82 7.49
C LEU A 59 -11.76 -14.56 7.23
N ASP A 60 -11.93 -13.73 8.27
CA ASP A 60 -12.51 -12.39 8.15
C ASP A 60 -11.58 -11.42 7.40
N SER A 61 -12.13 -10.28 6.95
CA SER A 61 -11.37 -9.32 6.14
C SER A 61 -10.14 -8.77 6.89
N LYS A 62 -10.29 -8.48 8.18
CA LYS A 62 -9.21 -8.01 9.07
C LYS A 62 -8.03 -8.99 9.04
N THR A 63 -8.29 -10.27 9.27
CA THR A 63 -7.27 -11.32 9.34
C THR A 63 -6.57 -11.48 7.99
N ARG A 64 -7.32 -11.43 6.89
CA ARG A 64 -6.71 -11.50 5.54
C ARG A 64 -5.84 -10.30 5.23
N LEU A 65 -6.24 -9.10 5.65
CA LEU A 65 -5.45 -7.89 5.46
C LEU A 65 -4.16 -7.93 6.29
N LEU A 66 -4.20 -8.45 7.52
CA LEU A 66 -2.99 -8.66 8.33
C LEU A 66 -2.04 -9.69 7.70
N LEU A 67 -2.57 -10.79 7.15
CA LEU A 67 -1.76 -11.77 6.40
C LEU A 67 -1.19 -11.18 5.10
N THR A 68 -1.96 -10.35 4.41
CA THR A 68 -1.52 -9.64 3.21
C THR A 68 -0.38 -8.69 3.56
N LEU A 69 -0.52 -7.91 4.64
CA LEU A 69 0.51 -7.00 5.14
C LEU A 69 1.80 -7.73 5.49
N ALA A 70 1.70 -8.90 6.12
CA ALA A 70 2.85 -9.77 6.40
C ALA A 70 3.55 -10.20 5.09
N GLY A 71 2.79 -10.68 4.11
CA GLY A 71 3.32 -11.05 2.79
C GLY A 71 3.98 -9.87 2.05
N LEU A 72 3.37 -8.69 2.08
CA LEU A 72 3.92 -7.47 1.47
C LEU A 72 5.20 -7.02 2.18
N THR A 73 5.26 -7.13 3.51
CA THR A 73 6.48 -6.85 4.27
C THR A 73 7.63 -7.75 3.81
N CYS A 74 7.36 -9.02 3.52
CA CYS A 74 8.36 -9.95 2.98
C CYS A 74 8.82 -9.63 1.56
N GLN A 75 8.01 -8.94 0.75
CA GLN A 75 8.41 -8.50 -0.59
C GLN A 75 9.37 -7.28 -0.56
N GLY A 76 9.39 -6.53 0.54
CA GLY A 76 10.30 -5.40 0.73
C GLY A 76 9.94 -4.17 -0.12
N ALA A 77 10.95 -3.46 -0.63
CA ALA A 77 10.81 -2.10 -1.20
C ALA A 77 9.89 -2.00 -2.44
N VAL A 78 9.63 -3.10 -3.15
CA VAL A 78 8.71 -3.06 -4.31
C VAL A 78 7.24 -2.98 -3.90
N ALA A 79 6.93 -3.24 -2.63
CA ALA A 79 5.57 -3.32 -2.10
C ALA A 79 5.13 -2.05 -1.34
N GLU A 80 5.91 -0.97 -1.35
CA GLU A 80 5.60 0.24 -0.54
C GLU A 80 4.18 0.80 -0.79
N PRO A 81 3.71 1.00 -2.04
CA PRO A 81 2.36 1.50 -2.28
C PRO A 81 1.27 0.56 -1.74
N GLN A 82 1.48 -0.75 -1.90
CA GLN A 82 0.55 -1.77 -1.44
C GLN A 82 0.53 -1.88 0.08
N ILE A 83 1.67 -1.68 0.76
CA ILE A 83 1.75 -1.62 2.23
C ILE A 83 0.90 -0.45 2.73
N ARG A 84 1.03 0.75 2.15
CA ARG A 84 0.22 1.93 2.54
C ARG A 84 -1.27 1.65 2.43
N LEU A 85 -1.70 1.16 1.26
CA LEU A 85 -3.10 0.84 1.01
C LEU A 85 -3.62 -0.23 1.97
N THR A 86 -2.83 -1.29 2.19
CA THR A 86 -3.21 -2.41 3.07
C THR A 86 -3.34 -1.96 4.53
N VAL A 87 -2.48 -1.05 5.01
CA VAL A 87 -2.59 -0.47 6.36
C VAL A 87 -3.88 0.33 6.51
N ARG A 88 -4.23 1.18 5.52
CA ARG A 88 -5.50 1.93 5.52
C ARG A 88 -6.71 1.00 5.58
N HIS A 89 -6.72 -0.02 4.73
CA HIS A 89 -7.78 -1.04 4.70
C HIS A 89 -7.87 -1.84 5.99
N ALA A 90 -6.73 -2.23 6.58
CA ALA A 90 -6.71 -2.97 7.84
C ALA A 90 -7.34 -2.15 8.97
N LEU A 91 -7.02 -0.85 9.08
CA LEU A 91 -7.64 0.05 10.06
C LEU A 91 -9.16 0.16 9.85
N GLU A 92 -9.61 0.34 8.60
CA GLU A 92 -11.04 0.42 8.28
C GLU A 92 -11.78 -0.89 8.58
N ALA A 93 -11.14 -2.04 8.31
CA ALA A 93 -11.62 -3.37 8.70
C ALA A 93 -11.60 -3.61 10.23
N GLY A 94 -11.05 -2.69 11.02
CA GLY A 94 -11.05 -2.73 12.48
C GLY A 94 -9.81 -3.34 13.12
N ALA A 95 -8.71 -3.46 12.38
CA ALA A 95 -7.41 -3.77 12.96
C ALA A 95 -6.95 -2.62 13.85
N THR A 96 -6.39 -2.98 15.00
CA THR A 96 -5.70 -2.05 15.89
C THR A 96 -4.31 -1.75 15.36
N LYS A 97 -3.76 -0.59 15.75
CA LYS A 97 -2.36 -0.23 15.45
C LYS A 97 -1.37 -1.28 15.99
N GLN A 98 -1.71 -1.91 17.11
CA GLN A 98 -0.93 -2.99 17.71
C GLN A 98 -0.92 -4.25 16.84
N GLU A 99 -2.07 -4.72 16.36
CA GLU A 99 -2.16 -5.88 15.46
C GLU A 99 -1.36 -5.65 14.16
N ILE A 100 -1.40 -4.44 13.60
CA ILE A 100 -0.62 -4.05 12.43
C ILE A 100 0.89 -4.09 12.73
N ALA A 101 1.31 -3.53 13.88
CA ALA A 101 2.71 -3.53 14.30
C ALA A 101 3.24 -4.95 14.56
N GLU A 102 2.45 -5.83 15.16
CA GLU A 102 2.82 -7.23 15.41
C GLU A 102 2.93 -8.03 14.11
N ALA A 103 1.98 -7.85 13.17
CA ALA A 103 2.04 -8.50 11.86
C ALA A 103 3.31 -8.13 11.09
N ILE A 104 3.71 -6.85 11.10
CA ILE A 104 4.97 -6.38 10.50
C ILE A 104 6.19 -6.88 11.29
N GLY A 105 6.16 -6.74 12.61
CA GLY A 105 7.27 -7.10 13.50
C GLY A 105 7.65 -8.58 13.41
N GLN A 106 6.65 -9.46 13.31
CA GLN A 106 6.88 -10.90 13.15
C GLN A 106 7.64 -11.23 11.86
N MET A 107 7.55 -10.39 10.83
CA MET A 107 8.26 -10.59 9.56
C MET A 107 9.76 -10.32 9.65
N ALA A 108 10.27 -9.75 10.75
CA ALA A 108 11.71 -9.67 10.99
C ALA A 108 12.39 -11.06 10.93
N MET A 109 11.68 -12.12 11.35
CA MET A 109 12.17 -13.50 11.31
C MET A 109 12.20 -14.10 9.90
N PHE A 110 11.36 -13.61 8.99
CA PHE A 110 11.19 -14.17 7.64
C PHE A 110 11.90 -13.35 6.56
N ALA A 111 11.90 -12.02 6.70
CA ALA A 111 12.40 -11.07 5.71
C ALA A 111 13.55 -10.20 6.23
N GLY A 112 13.94 -10.38 7.50
CA GLY A 112 15.00 -9.62 8.14
C GLY A 112 14.55 -8.24 8.65
N ILE A 113 15.40 -7.64 9.48
CA ILE A 113 15.18 -6.33 10.10
C ILE A 113 14.98 -5.21 9.06
N PRO A 114 15.73 -5.13 7.94
CA PRO A 114 15.57 -4.02 6.99
C PRO A 114 14.17 -3.94 6.38
N ALA A 115 13.60 -5.07 5.97
CA ALA A 115 12.26 -5.12 5.38
C ALA A 115 11.19 -4.76 6.42
N MET A 116 11.29 -5.33 7.62
CA MET A 116 10.41 -5.01 8.74
C MET A 116 10.46 -3.52 9.11
N SER A 117 11.65 -2.95 9.29
CA SER A 117 11.82 -1.54 9.69
C SER A 117 11.25 -0.58 8.64
N LYS A 118 11.43 -0.88 7.35
CA LYS A 118 10.87 -0.07 6.27
C LYS A 118 9.34 -0.14 6.25
N ALA A 119 8.76 -1.33 6.38
CA ALA A 119 7.31 -1.49 6.47
C ALA A 119 6.74 -0.79 7.72
N ALA A 120 7.43 -0.86 8.87
CA ALA A 120 7.03 -0.20 10.10
C ALA A 120 7.01 1.34 9.95
N SER A 121 8.02 1.92 9.30
CA SER A 121 8.05 3.35 8.99
C SER A 121 6.85 3.78 8.15
N ILE A 122 6.55 3.02 7.09
CA ILE A 122 5.41 3.31 6.20
C ILE A 122 4.08 3.22 6.97
N ALA A 123 3.92 2.17 7.79
CA ALA A 123 2.71 2.01 8.59
C ALA A 123 2.53 3.16 9.60
N GLN A 124 3.62 3.64 10.21
CA GLN A 124 3.59 4.79 11.12
C GLN A 124 3.14 6.07 10.42
N GLU A 125 3.65 6.35 9.20
CA GLU A 125 3.23 7.49 8.39
C GLU A 125 1.72 7.45 8.13
N VAL A 126 1.20 6.32 7.64
CA VAL A 126 -0.23 6.16 7.35
C VAL A 126 -1.10 6.30 8.61
N MET A 127 -0.67 5.70 9.72
CA MET A 127 -1.39 5.77 11.00
C MET A 127 -1.37 7.16 11.65
N ALA A 128 -0.45 8.03 11.23
CA ALA A 128 -0.39 9.43 11.64
C ALA A 128 -1.36 10.29 10.83
N GLU A 129 -1.47 10.05 9.52
CA GLU A 129 -2.42 10.74 8.62
C GLU A 129 -3.89 10.53 9.07
N THR A 130 -4.24 9.36 9.59
CA THR A 130 -5.62 9.05 10.00
C THR A 130 -6.09 9.79 11.28
N LYS A 131 -5.24 10.55 11.96
CA LYS A 131 -5.65 11.33 13.15
C LYS A 131 -6.43 12.61 12.80
N ASP A 132 -6.36 13.07 11.55
CA ASP A 132 -6.84 14.41 11.16
C ASP A 132 -8.15 14.41 10.36
N GLU A 133 -8.79 13.27 10.14
CA GLU A 133 -10.14 13.21 9.56
C GLU A 133 -11.18 12.91 10.64
N PRO A 134 -11.97 13.92 11.09
CA PRO A 134 -13.15 13.66 11.89
C PRO A 134 -14.17 12.92 11.01
N LYS A 135 -14.61 11.74 11.47
CA LYS A 135 -15.81 11.07 10.94
C LYS A 135 -17.05 11.92 11.19
#